data_AF-A0A6J6FM40-F1
#
_entry.id   AF-A0A6J6FM40-F1
#
_cell.length_a   1.000
_cell.length_b   1.000
_cell.length_c   1.000
_cell.angle_alpha   90.00
_cell.angle_beta   90.00
_cell.angle_gamma   90.00
#
_symmetry.space_group_name_H-M   'P 1'
#
loop_
_entity.id
_entity.type
_entity.pdbx_description
1 polymer ?
#
loop_
_entity_poly.entity_id
_entity_poly.type
_entity_poly.pdbx_seq_one_letter_code
_entity_poly.pdbx_strand_id
1 'polypeptide(L)' 'MKFTVTAGNPTPVELLALKAALDQHKVKEFKPVIKRSLFGLPQLRQPLPNQITYGARRKSK' A
#
# COMPACT_ATOMS: atom_id res chain seq x y z
N MET A 1 30.45 -2.42 -4.85
CA MET A 1 30.66 -3.87 -5.10
C MET A 1 30.14 -4.18 -6.48
N LYS A 2 30.90 -4.90 -7.32
CA LYS A 2 30.46 -5.33 -8.65
C LYS A 2 30.08 -6.81 -8.57
N PHE A 3 28.81 -7.15 -8.79
CA PHE A 3 28.35 -8.54 -8.84
C PHE A 3 28.49 -9.06 -10.26
N THR A 4 29.04 -10.26 -10.45
CA THR A 4 29.19 -10.82 -11.82
C THR A 4 27.92 -11.54 -12.28
N VAL A 5 27.06 -11.93 -11.33
CA VAL A 5 25.68 -12.39 -11.56
C VAL A 5 24.91 -11.48 -12.52
N THR A 6 25.02 -10.15 -12.38
CA THR A 6 24.25 -9.22 -13.22
C THR A 6 24.70 -9.22 -14.68
N ALA A 7 25.93 -9.68 -14.97
CA ALA A 7 26.47 -9.82 -16.30
C ALA A 7 26.23 -11.22 -16.91
N GLY A 8 25.49 -12.10 -16.20
CA GLY A 8 25.19 -13.45 -16.66
C GLY A 8 26.29 -14.49 -16.42
N ASN A 9 27.41 -14.10 -15.80
CA ASN A 9 28.52 -14.98 -15.45
C ASN A 9 28.68 -15.06 -13.92
N PRO A 10 27.77 -15.73 -13.21
CA PRO A 10 27.84 -15.82 -11.76
C PRO A 10 29.02 -16.70 -11.32
N THR A 11 29.72 -16.28 -10.28
CA THR A 11 30.72 -17.12 -9.62
C THR A 11 30.04 -18.27 -8.85
N PRO A 12 30.75 -19.38 -8.57
CA PRO A 12 30.17 -20.51 -7.83
C PRO A 12 29.62 -20.12 -6.45
N VAL A 13 30.27 -19.16 -5.79
CA VAL A 13 29.87 -18.64 -4.48
C VAL A 13 28.57 -17.85 -4.56
N GLU A 14 28.44 -16.98 -5.57
CA GLU A 14 27.21 -16.23 -5.80
C GLU A 14 26.04 -17.16 -6.16
N LEU A 15 26.30 -18.22 -6.93
CA LEU A 15 25.30 -19.24 -7.24
C LEU A 15 24.78 -19.95 -5.99
N LEU A 16 25.66 -20.30 -5.05
CA LEU A 16 25.28 -20.89 -3.77
C LEU A 16 24.45 -19.92 -2.92
N ALA A 17 24.87 -18.66 -2.85
CA ALA A 17 24.13 -17.63 -2.11
C ALA A 17 22.73 -17.40 -2.69
N LEU A 18 22.59 -17.38 -4.03
CA LEU A 18 21.30 -17.25 -4.70
C LEU A 18 20.39 -18.44 -4.41
N LYS A 19 20.91 -19.66 -4.43
CA LYS A 19 20.13 -20.86 -4.08
C LYS A 19 19.59 -20.79 -2.66
N ALA A 20 20.46 -20.46 -1.70
CA ALA A 20 20.05 -20.30 -0.30
C ALA A 20 18.99 -19.20 -0.12
N ALA A 21 19.13 -18.09 -0.84
CA ALA A 21 18.14 -17.01 -0.82
C ALA A 21 16.79 -17.44 -1.43
N LEU A 22 16.81 -18.20 -2.52
CA LEU A 22 15.60 -18.73 -3.17
C LEU A 22 14.87 -19.76 -2.28
N ASP A 23 15.62 -20.64 -1.61
CA ASP A 23 15.03 -21.64 -0.70
C ASP A 23 14.31 -20.99 0.50
N GLN A 24 14.82 -19.85 0.97
CA GLN A 24 14.22 -19.07 2.05
C GLN A 24 13.07 -18.17 1.58
N HIS A 25 13.04 -17.83 0.29
CA HIS A 25 12.07 -16.89 -0.27
C HIS A 25 10.73 -17.57 -0.53
N LYS A 26 9.74 -17.30 0.33
CA LYS A 26 8.36 -17.72 0.10
C LYS A 26 7.81 -17.02 -1.14
N VAL A 27 7.49 -17.79 -2.17
CA VAL A 27 6.81 -17.29 -3.38
C VAL A 27 5.47 -16.69 -2.96
N LYS A 28 5.37 -15.36 -2.98
CA LYS A 28 4.12 -14.64 -2.78
C LYS A 28 3.55 -14.29 -4.14
N GLU A 29 2.48 -14.97 -4.51
CA GLU A 29 1.67 -14.55 -5.65
C GLU A 29 0.85 -13.32 -5.26
N PHE A 30 1.36 -12.13 -5.61
CA PHE A 30 0.59 -10.91 -5.49
C PHE A 30 -0.39 -10.83 -6.65
N LYS A 31 -1.64 -11.26 -6.40
CA LYS A 31 -2.73 -10.92 -7.31
C LYS A 31 -2.89 -9.40 -7.32
N PRO A 32 -2.83 -8.73 -8.49
CA PRO A 32 -3.03 -7.29 -8.54
C PRO A 32 -4.46 -7.00 -8.08
N VAL A 33 -4.59 -6.52 -6.85
CA VAL A 33 -5.87 -6.00 -6.35
C VAL A 33 -6.00 -4.60 -6.93
N ILE A 34 -6.78 -4.46 -8.00
CA ILE A 34 -7.22 -3.16 -8.49
C ILE A 34 -8.10 -2.56 -7.39
N LYS A 35 -7.50 -1.80 -6.47
CA LYS A 35 -8.25 -1.02 -5.49
C LYS A 35 -9.01 0.03 -6.28
N ARG A 36 -10.34 -0.09 -6.33
CA ARG A 36 -11.18 0.99 -6.86
C ARG A 36 -10.80 2.27 -6.11
N SER A 37 -10.35 3.27 -6.86
CA SER A 37 -9.90 4.53 -6.30
C SER A 37 -10.96 5.10 -5.35
N LEU A 38 -10.59 5.31 -4.08
CA LEU A 38 -11.43 6.01 -3.11
C LEU A 38 -11.59 7.50 -3.45
N PHE A 39 -10.80 8.02 -4.40
CA PHE A 39 -10.81 9.43 -4.81
C PHE A 39 -12.19 9.88 -5.31
N GLY A 40 -12.96 8.98 -5.91
CA GLY A 40 -14.30 9.27 -6.44
C GLY A 40 -15.45 8.86 -5.52
N LEU A 41 -15.18 8.25 -4.37
CA LEU A 41 -16.24 7.94 -3.42
C LEU A 41 -16.68 9.24 -2.76
N PRO A 42 -17.99 9.56 -2.74
CA PRO A 42 -18.48 10.67 -1.96
C PRO A 42 -18.12 10.38 -0.51
N GLN A 43 -17.06 11.01 0.00
CA GLN A 43 -16.81 11.06 1.42
C GLN A 43 -18.09 11.64 2.02
N LEU A 44 -18.79 10.83 2.81
CA LEU A 44 -20.01 11.25 3.46
C LEU A 44 -19.76 12.62 4.09
N ARG A 45 -20.63 13.56 3.75
CA ARG A 45 -20.79 14.89 4.36
C ARG A 45 -21.26 14.71 5.81
N GLN A 46 -20.54 13.90 6.60
CA GLN A 46 -20.85 13.76 8.00
C GLN A 46 -20.70 15.15 8.60
N PRO A 47 -21.74 15.68 9.26
CA PRO A 47 -21.62 16.96 9.91
C PRO A 47 -20.47 16.86 10.91
N LEU A 48 -19.59 17.85 10.88
CA LEU A 48 -18.53 17.97 11.87
C LEU A 48 -19.16 17.86 13.27
N PRO A 49 -18.51 17.18 14.22
CA PRO A 49 -19.05 16.99 15.57
C PRO A 49 -19.44 18.31 16.26
N ASN A 50 -18.86 19.43 15.83
CA ASN A 50 -19.17 20.77 16.29
C ASN A 50 -19.95 21.58 15.23
N GLN A 51 -21.16 21.14 14.87
CA GLN A 51 -22.01 21.84 13.92
C GLN A 51 -22.61 23.12 14.55
N ILE A 52 -22.02 24.28 14.28
CA ILE A 52 -22.62 25.57 14.63
C ILE A 52 -23.77 25.83 13.66
N THR A 53 -25.01 25.76 14.16
CA THR A 53 -26.20 26.12 13.38
C THR A 53 -26.39 27.64 13.45
N TYR A 54 -26.07 28.36 12.37
CA TYR A 54 -26.37 29.78 12.27
C TYR A 54 -27.83 29.97 11.85
N GLY A 55 -28.61 30.65 12.70
CA GLY A 55 -30.03 30.96 12.45
C GLY A 55 -30.80 31.23 13.74
N ALA A 56 -31.81 32.10 13.66
CA ALA A 56 -32.62 32.50 14.81
C ALA A 56 -33.46 31.32 15.34
N ARG A 57 -33.03 30.71 16.44
CA ARG A 57 -33.91 29.79 17.19
C ARG A 57 -35.02 30.63 17.81
N ARG A 58 -36.29 30.36 17.44
CA ARG A 58 -37.43 30.87 18.21
C ARG A 58 -37.31 30.28 19.62
N LYS A 59 -37.13 31.14 20.63
CA LYS A 59 -37.31 30.72 22.02
C LYS A 59 -38.78 30.33 22.19
N SER A 60 -39.06 29.06 22.46
CA SER A 60 -40.40 28.69 22.92
C SER A 60 -40.59 29.29 24.31
N LYS A 61 -41.79 29.82 24.54
CA LYS A 61 -42.23 30.42 25.80
C LYS A 61 -42.34 29.36 26.90
#